data_AF-A0A952Z888-F1
#
_entry.id   AF-A0A952Z888-F1
#
_cell.length_a   1.000
_cell.length_b   1.000
_cell.length_c   1.000
_cell.angle_alpha   90.00
_cell.angle_beta   90.00
_cell.angle_gamma   90.00
#
_symmetry.space_group_name_H-M   'P 1'
#
loop_
_entity.id
_entity.type
_entity.pdbx_description
1 polymer ?
#
loop_
_entity_poly.entity_id
_entity_poly.type
_entity_poly.pdbx_seq_one_letter_code
_entity_poly.pdbx_strand_id
1 'polypeptide(L)'
;MHYLVCPQCQSKFATKDKRAKYCSKPCSNTGRALKKKPRSIDFRHQEKGRFYIEKVSPITKGTDAVSLLSDDRPIEVNPSDNSPAFVQFMLNGEEYAKTGKRWSGALKEKDIITLAGNGCSLQVDKGQLVLRSGFTCTTAPNKERRISRGVHAVRAIIVLNTTGNLSTAAIQWCADQRIALFILDRDANLTALTHPPAPHVISLRRLQYNVSPITLAKEILNRKFEASLRSKPELAATLTPFVSSVAKAETLEALRLFEARAALAYWAAWNGPVKWKEKDIPAEWKSFTHRASGISGKGYKATHPVNATLNYAYAILAGQVERALQIAGLDVAVGSLHADQDGRASLVYDLMEPLRPVIDNIIFSWVTMQRWRRADFIIDRQGVIRVHPQLGRVVVTKAMLPEAVIREEINFYIGLLRQY
;
A
#
# COMPACT_ATOMS: atom_id res chain seq x y z
N MET A 1 58.55 20.90 0.18
CA MET A 1 57.21 20.34 -0.06
C MET A 1 57.36 19.17 -1.03
N HIS A 2 56.58 18.12 -0.85
CA HIS A 2 56.55 16.96 -1.73
C HIS A 2 55.29 16.99 -2.58
N TYR A 3 55.41 16.62 -3.86
CA TYR A 3 54.28 16.49 -4.78
C TYR A 3 53.93 15.02 -4.90
N LEU A 4 52.74 14.65 -4.41
CA LEU A 4 52.24 13.27 -4.41
C LEU A 4 50.97 13.19 -5.27
N VAL A 5 50.67 11.99 -5.77
CA VAL A 5 49.48 11.71 -6.58
C VAL A 5 48.47 10.96 -5.72
N CYS A 6 47.25 11.46 -5.58
CA CYS A 6 46.19 10.77 -4.86
C CYS A 6 45.74 9.52 -5.65
N PRO A 7 45.75 8.31 -5.08
CA PRO A 7 45.38 7.09 -5.80
C PRO A 7 43.89 7.03 -6.18
N GLN A 8 43.02 7.81 -5.52
CA GLN A 8 41.57 7.76 -5.76
C GLN A 8 41.09 8.70 -6.87
N CYS A 9 41.73 9.86 -7.07
CA CYS A 9 41.34 10.84 -8.09
C CYS A 9 42.47 11.21 -9.06
N GLN A 10 43.67 10.65 -8.86
CA GLN A 10 44.88 10.91 -9.63
C GLN A 10 45.34 12.37 -9.71
N SER A 11 44.81 13.24 -8.84
CA SER A 11 45.29 14.62 -8.74
C SER A 11 46.66 14.69 -8.05
N LYS A 12 47.57 15.50 -8.60
CA LYS A 12 48.85 15.86 -7.96
C LYS A 12 48.60 16.95 -6.92
N PHE A 13 49.10 16.77 -5.70
CA PHE A 13 48.98 17.77 -4.63
C PHE A 13 50.29 17.93 -3.86
N ALA A 14 50.53 19.14 -3.36
CA ALA A 14 51.71 19.48 -2.59
C ALA A 14 51.44 19.33 -1.09
N THR A 15 52.34 18.67 -0.36
CA THR A 15 52.23 18.47 1.10
C THR A 15 53.60 18.61 1.77
N LYS A 16 53.60 18.96 3.06
CA LYS A 16 54.82 18.95 3.89
C LYS A 16 55.10 17.57 4.51
N ASP A 17 54.09 16.70 4.57
CA ASP A 17 54.20 15.34 5.11
C ASP A 17 54.40 14.30 3.99
N LYS A 18 55.54 13.59 4.02
CA LYS A 18 55.89 12.55 3.04
C LYS A 18 54.98 11.31 3.09
N ARG A 19 54.21 11.10 4.16
CA ARG A 19 53.33 9.92 4.34
C ARG A 19 51.88 10.16 3.93
N ALA A 20 51.52 11.39 3.53
CA ALA A 20 50.14 11.71 3.14
C ALA A 20 49.75 10.99 1.84
N LYS A 21 48.70 10.15 1.89
CA LYS A 21 48.23 9.36 0.73
C LYS A 21 47.08 9.99 -0.05
N TYR A 22 46.32 10.89 0.57
CA TYR A 22 45.09 11.46 0.00
C TYR A 22 45.14 12.99 0.00
N CYS A 23 44.55 13.62 -1.01
CA CYS A 23 44.43 15.07 -1.03
C CYS A 23 43.31 15.53 -0.10
N SER A 24 43.44 16.73 0.48
CA SER A 24 42.54 17.29 1.52
C SER A 24 41.16 17.75 1.02
N LYS A 25 40.80 17.49 -0.25
CA LYS A 25 39.45 17.72 -0.80
C LYS A 25 38.68 16.40 -0.77
N PRO A 26 37.36 16.40 -0.46
CA PRO A 26 36.59 15.17 -0.28
C PRO A 26 36.50 14.39 -1.59
N CYS A 27 37.38 13.41 -1.77
CA CYS A 27 37.21 12.33 -2.74
C CYS A 27 36.15 11.36 -2.22
N SER A 28 34.88 11.75 -2.32
CA SER A 28 33.74 10.88 -2.02
C SER A 28 32.69 10.99 -3.12
N ASN A 29 32.78 10.09 -4.10
CA ASN A 29 31.69 9.78 -5.02
C ASN A 29 30.76 8.77 -4.34
N THR A 30 29.71 9.24 -3.68
CA THR A 30 28.42 8.52 -3.61
C THR A 30 27.32 9.55 -3.86
N GLY A 31 26.76 9.52 -5.06
CA GLY A 31 25.56 10.29 -5.41
C GLY A 31 25.78 11.43 -6.40
N ARG A 32 25.87 11.10 -7.70
CA ARG A 32 25.13 11.81 -8.76
C ARG A 32 25.26 11.07 -10.09
N ALA A 33 24.10 10.75 -10.65
CA ALA A 33 23.92 10.21 -11.99
C ALA A 33 24.65 11.09 -13.03
N LEU A 34 25.46 10.43 -13.86
CA LEU A 34 26.12 11.00 -15.02
C LEU A 34 25.08 11.42 -16.07
N LYS A 35 24.78 12.72 -16.17
CA LYS A 35 24.36 13.32 -17.44
C LYS A 35 25.61 13.50 -18.30
N LYS A 36 25.83 12.63 -19.29
CA LYS A 36 26.84 12.85 -20.34
C LYS A 36 26.44 14.09 -21.15
N LYS A 37 27.27 15.14 -21.12
CA LYS A 37 27.29 16.18 -22.17
C LYS A 37 28.07 15.63 -23.38
N PRO A 38 27.66 15.96 -24.62
CA PRO A 38 28.37 15.50 -25.82
C PRO A 38 29.72 16.21 -25.95
N ARG A 39 30.75 15.46 -26.37
CA ARG A 39 32.07 16.01 -26.71
C ARG A 39 31.99 16.75 -28.04
N SER A 40 32.50 17.97 -28.03
CA SER A 40 32.83 18.78 -29.21
C SER A 40 33.82 18.04 -30.11
N ILE A 41 33.47 17.91 -31.38
CA ILE A 41 34.39 17.52 -32.46
C ILE A 41 34.74 18.81 -33.22
N ASP A 42 36.03 19.03 -33.41
CA ASP A 42 36.62 20.17 -34.13
C ASP A 42 36.10 20.27 -35.57
N PHE A 43 35.60 21.45 -35.94
CA PHE A 43 35.34 21.81 -37.33
C PHE A 43 36.48 22.69 -37.85
N ARG A 44 37.29 22.13 -38.76
CA ARG A 44 38.14 22.92 -39.66
C ARG A 44 37.27 23.55 -40.74
N HIS A 45 37.49 24.85 -40.96
CA HIS A 45 36.98 25.63 -42.08
C HIS A 45 37.25 24.96 -43.44
N GLN A 46 36.21 24.86 -44.27
CA GLN A 46 36.30 25.21 -45.70
C GLN A 46 34.89 25.46 -46.28
N GLU A 47 34.83 26.48 -47.14
CA GLU A 47 33.66 27.17 -47.66
C GLU A 47 32.91 26.41 -48.77
N LYS A 48 31.72 26.97 -49.10
CA LYS A 48 30.94 26.95 -50.36
C LYS A 48 29.74 26.01 -50.41
N GLY A 49 28.59 26.59 -50.75
CA GLY A 49 27.46 25.85 -51.35
C GLY A 49 26.08 26.35 -50.92
N ARG A 50 25.35 26.93 -51.87
CA ARG A 50 24.01 27.53 -51.79
C ARG A 50 22.92 26.51 -52.17
N PHE A 51 21.74 26.64 -51.55
CA PHE A 51 20.39 26.13 -51.96
C PHE A 51 20.26 24.59 -52.16
N TYR A 52 19.13 23.87 -52.06
CA TYR A 52 17.67 24.11 -52.20
C TYR A 52 16.86 23.14 -51.31
N ILE A 53 15.57 23.43 -51.08
CA ILE A 53 14.57 22.54 -50.46
C ILE A 53 13.96 21.63 -51.53
N GLU A 54 14.06 20.30 -51.37
CA GLU A 54 13.18 19.35 -52.07
C GLU A 54 12.72 18.20 -51.17
N LYS A 55 11.45 17.84 -51.39
CA LYS A 55 10.66 16.81 -50.71
C LYS A 55 11.26 15.42 -50.91
N VAL A 56 11.24 14.59 -49.86
CA VAL A 56 11.45 13.15 -49.99
C VAL A 56 10.31 12.40 -49.30
N SER A 57 9.62 11.59 -50.10
CA SER A 57 8.90 10.38 -49.68
C SER A 57 9.58 9.17 -50.37
N PRO A 58 9.25 7.91 -50.04
CA PRO A 58 9.86 7.12 -48.99
C PRO A 58 10.61 5.89 -49.54
N ILE A 59 11.65 5.39 -48.86
CA ILE A 59 12.36 4.16 -49.25
C ILE A 59 12.35 3.14 -48.09
N THR A 60 11.55 2.10 -48.36
CA THR A 60 11.67 0.65 -48.12
C THR A 60 12.48 0.04 -46.96
N LYS A 61 11.89 -1.08 -46.49
CA LYS A 61 12.20 -1.98 -45.38
C LYS A 61 13.54 -2.74 -45.45
N GLY A 62 14.04 -3.02 -44.23
CA GLY A 62 14.79 -4.24 -43.84
C GLY A 62 16.30 -4.09 -43.93
N THR A 63 17.13 -4.47 -42.95
CA THR A 63 16.99 -5.19 -41.68
C THR A 63 18.31 -4.98 -40.94
N ASP A 64 18.29 -4.67 -39.64
CA ASP A 64 19.20 -5.28 -38.66
C ASP A 64 18.81 -4.84 -37.25
N ALA A 65 18.58 -5.84 -36.42
CA ALA A 65 18.01 -5.75 -35.10
C ALA A 65 19.02 -5.17 -34.10
N VAL A 66 18.75 -3.96 -33.63
CA VAL A 66 19.22 -3.50 -32.32
C VAL A 66 18.02 -3.55 -31.38
N SER A 67 18.14 -4.37 -30.34
CA SER A 67 17.19 -4.53 -29.25
C SER A 67 16.83 -3.17 -28.65
N LEU A 68 15.68 -2.63 -29.06
CA LEU A 68 14.99 -1.59 -28.33
C LEU A 68 14.60 -2.21 -26.98
N LEU A 69 15.25 -1.73 -25.92
CA LEU A 69 14.73 -1.83 -24.57
C LEU A 69 13.24 -1.47 -24.63
N SER A 70 12.38 -2.47 -24.45
CA SER A 70 10.95 -2.29 -24.29
C SER A 70 10.75 -1.45 -23.04
N ASP A 71 10.59 -0.16 -23.26
CA ASP A 71 10.21 0.78 -22.23
C ASP A 71 8.76 0.47 -21.86
N ASP A 72 8.56 -0.48 -20.95
CA ASP A 72 7.28 -0.96 -20.41
C ASP A 72 6.56 0.11 -19.56
N ARG A 73 6.87 1.39 -19.76
CA ARG A 73 6.07 2.48 -19.19
C ARG A 73 4.70 2.45 -19.88
N PRO A 74 3.59 2.36 -19.13
CA PRO A 74 2.27 2.35 -19.73
C PRO A 74 2.12 3.58 -20.61
N ILE A 75 1.76 3.35 -21.87
CA ILE A 75 1.34 4.38 -22.83
C ILE A 75 0.40 5.32 -22.08
N GLU A 76 0.73 6.61 -22.01
CA GLU A 76 -0.22 7.62 -21.58
C GLU A 76 -1.44 7.50 -22.50
N VAL A 77 -2.51 6.90 -21.96
CA VAL A 77 -3.80 6.85 -22.63
C VAL A 77 -4.28 8.30 -22.67
N ASN A 78 -3.99 8.98 -23.78
CA ASN A 78 -4.70 10.20 -24.12
C ASN A 78 -6.17 9.79 -24.29
N PRO A 79 -7.10 10.31 -23.46
CA PRO A 79 -8.51 10.00 -23.63
C PRO A 79 -8.93 10.47 -25.03
N SER A 80 -9.30 9.53 -25.89
CA SER A 80 -9.72 9.82 -27.27
C SER A 80 -11.14 10.37 -27.38
N ASP A 81 -11.69 10.92 -26.29
CA ASP A 81 -12.97 11.62 -26.29
C ASP A 81 -12.79 12.94 -25.57
N ASN A 82 -13.17 14.02 -26.25
CA ASN A 82 -12.94 15.41 -25.88
C ASN A 82 -13.84 15.88 -24.71
N SER A 83 -14.02 15.04 -23.70
CA SER A 83 -14.83 15.30 -22.51
C SER A 83 -14.04 14.93 -21.26
N PRO A 84 -13.26 15.87 -20.68
CA PRO A 84 -12.85 15.74 -19.29
C PRO A 84 -14.11 15.91 -18.43
N ALA A 85 -14.83 14.83 -18.18
CA ALA A 85 -15.85 14.81 -17.13
C ALA A 85 -15.19 14.70 -15.74
N PHE A 86 -14.18 15.54 -15.47
CA PHE A 86 -13.80 15.84 -14.11
C PHE A 86 -14.90 16.72 -13.55
N VAL A 87 -15.96 16.11 -13.03
CA VAL A 87 -16.92 16.87 -12.25
C VAL A 87 -16.23 17.21 -10.93
N GLN A 88 -15.57 18.37 -10.89
CA GLN A 88 -15.01 18.93 -9.69
C GLN A 88 -16.17 19.42 -8.82
N PHE A 89 -16.83 18.49 -8.13
CA PHE A 89 -17.89 18.82 -7.20
C PHE A 89 -17.28 19.54 -6.00
N MET A 90 -17.59 20.83 -5.86
CA MET A 90 -17.30 21.58 -4.65
C MET A 90 -17.93 20.84 -3.45
N LEU A 91 -17.10 20.36 -2.54
CA LEU A 91 -17.58 19.79 -1.28
C LEU A 91 -18.16 20.95 -0.46
N ASN A 92 -19.49 20.93 -0.25
CA ASN A 92 -20.12 21.87 0.67
C ASN A 92 -19.59 21.59 2.08
N GLY A 93 -18.89 22.58 2.66
CA GLY A 93 -18.26 22.45 3.97
C GLY A 93 -19.23 22.05 5.08
N GLU A 94 -20.48 22.50 5.01
CA GLU A 94 -21.50 22.12 5.98
C GLU A 94 -21.92 20.65 5.85
N GLU A 95 -22.09 20.13 4.64
CA GLU A 95 -22.46 18.74 4.40
C GLU A 95 -21.34 17.79 4.83
N TYR A 96 -20.10 18.20 4.58
CA TYR A 96 -18.91 17.50 5.03
C TYR A 96 -18.84 17.47 6.57
N ALA A 97 -19.10 18.60 7.24
CA ALA A 97 -19.17 18.69 8.70
C ALA A 97 -20.26 17.80 9.31
N LYS A 98 -21.47 17.85 8.73
CA LYS A 98 -22.63 17.03 9.13
C LYS A 98 -22.33 15.54 9.00
N THR A 99 -21.63 15.16 7.92
CA THR A 99 -21.19 13.79 7.66
C THR A 99 -20.19 13.30 8.70
N GLY A 100 -19.15 14.07 9.01
CA GLY A 100 -18.22 13.63 10.02
C GLY A 100 -18.83 13.59 11.43
N LYS A 101 -19.80 14.46 11.77
CA LYS A 101 -20.57 14.34 13.04
C LYS A 101 -21.35 13.01 13.11
N ARG A 102 -21.97 12.57 12.00
CA ARG A 102 -22.65 11.26 11.89
C ARG A 102 -21.69 10.12 12.20
N TRP A 103 -20.53 10.07 11.54
CA TRP A 103 -19.57 8.98 11.72
C TRP A 103 -18.89 8.99 13.08
N SER A 104 -18.63 10.17 13.65
CA SER A 104 -18.16 10.28 15.03
C SER A 104 -19.13 9.68 16.04
N GLY A 105 -20.45 9.75 15.80
CA GLY A 105 -21.46 9.15 16.67
C GLY A 105 -21.61 7.63 16.51
N ALA A 106 -21.25 7.09 15.34
CA ALA A 106 -21.30 5.64 15.07
C ALA A 106 -20.11 4.87 15.66
N LEU A 107 -19.13 5.58 16.21
CA LEU A 107 -17.87 5.03 16.65
C LEU A 107 -17.98 4.40 18.06
N LYS A 108 -17.58 3.14 18.19
CA LYS A 108 -17.48 2.42 19.47
C LYS A 108 -16.02 2.00 19.69
N GLU A 109 -15.20 2.94 20.15
CA GLU A 109 -13.81 2.67 20.53
C GLU A 109 -13.77 2.10 21.95
N LYS A 110 -13.27 0.89 22.12
CA LYS A 110 -13.01 0.27 23.44
C LYS A 110 -11.53 -0.01 23.61
N ASP A 111 -11.04 -0.96 22.85
CA ASP A 111 -9.69 -1.52 22.86
C ASP A 111 -8.82 -0.97 21.72
N ILE A 112 -9.43 -0.47 20.66
CA ILE A 112 -8.76 0.21 19.55
C ILE A 112 -9.15 1.68 19.59
N ILE A 113 -8.16 2.57 19.56
CA ILE A 113 -8.38 4.01 19.49
C ILE A 113 -7.90 4.52 18.14
N THR A 114 -8.73 5.29 17.44
CA THR A 114 -8.33 5.88 16.17
C THR A 114 -8.23 7.39 16.26
N LEU A 115 -7.06 7.94 15.94
CA LEU A 115 -6.82 9.37 15.78
C LEU A 115 -6.96 9.72 14.30
N ALA A 116 -7.84 10.65 13.97
CA ALA A 116 -8.04 11.12 12.59
C ALA A 116 -8.16 12.65 12.58
N GLY A 117 -7.93 13.24 11.41
CA GLY A 117 -7.93 14.69 11.22
C GLY A 117 -6.53 15.28 11.13
N ASN A 118 -6.44 16.59 10.98
CA ASN A 118 -5.16 17.30 10.89
C ASN A 118 -4.68 17.72 12.28
N GLY A 119 -3.40 17.49 12.58
CA GLY A 119 -2.81 17.91 13.85
C GLY A 119 -3.14 16.96 15.01
N CYS A 120 -3.29 15.67 14.73
CA CYS A 120 -3.37 14.65 15.78
C CYS A 120 -2.11 14.71 16.65
N SER A 121 -2.25 14.53 17.97
CA SER A 121 -1.11 14.49 18.88
C SER A 121 -1.09 13.26 19.76
N LEU A 122 0.09 12.66 19.91
CA LEU A 122 0.36 11.60 20.88
C LEU A 122 1.57 11.99 21.75
N GLN A 123 1.30 12.25 23.02
CA GLN A 123 2.28 12.78 23.97
C GLN A 123 2.19 12.05 25.31
N VAL A 124 3.25 12.15 26.12
CA VAL A 124 3.24 11.70 27.50
C VAL A 124 3.23 12.92 28.41
N ASP A 125 2.24 12.99 29.30
CA ASP A 125 2.11 14.05 30.29
C ASP A 125 1.90 13.41 31.65
N LYS A 126 2.73 13.76 32.64
CA LYS A 126 2.67 13.24 34.02
C LYS A 126 2.54 11.71 34.09
N GLY A 127 3.28 11.00 33.23
CA GLY A 127 3.29 9.53 33.15
C GLY A 127 2.09 8.89 32.44
N GLN A 128 1.11 9.70 32.01
CA GLN A 128 -0.05 9.26 31.25
C GLN A 128 0.17 9.48 29.75
N LEU A 129 -0.37 8.57 28.93
CA LEU A 129 -0.44 8.77 27.49
C LEU A 129 -1.62 9.69 27.17
N VAL A 130 -1.34 10.83 26.55
CA VAL A 130 -2.31 11.82 26.13
C VAL A 130 -2.53 11.71 24.63
N LEU A 131 -3.77 11.45 24.25
CA LEU A 131 -4.21 11.33 22.87
C LEU A 131 -5.14 12.51 22.54
N ARG A 132 -4.81 13.25 21.49
CA ARG A 132 -5.69 14.28 20.92
C ARG A 132 -5.96 13.94 19.46
N SER A 133 -7.24 13.78 19.14
CA SER A 133 -7.67 13.68 17.74
C SER A 133 -7.45 15.02 17.05
N GLY A 134 -7.05 14.96 15.78
CA GLY A 134 -6.84 16.14 14.95
C GLY A 134 -8.14 16.80 14.56
N PHE A 135 -8.05 18.04 14.11
CA PHE A 135 -9.21 18.76 13.59
C PHE A 135 -9.69 18.08 12.30
N THR A 136 -10.90 17.56 12.35
CA THR A 136 -11.71 17.29 11.16
C THR A 136 -12.67 18.46 10.98
N CYS A 137 -13.19 18.68 9.78
CA CYS A 137 -14.17 19.76 9.53
C CYS A 137 -15.53 19.52 10.23
N THR A 138 -15.57 18.63 11.22
CA THR A 138 -16.71 18.29 12.04
C THR A 138 -16.90 19.26 13.19
N THR A 139 -18.16 19.49 13.55
CA THR A 139 -18.54 20.25 14.75
C THR A 139 -18.47 19.46 16.05
N ALA A 140 -18.07 18.19 16.01
CA ALA A 140 -17.91 17.38 17.22
C ALA A 140 -16.64 17.81 17.98
N PRO A 141 -16.71 18.07 19.29
CA PRO A 141 -15.54 18.44 20.06
C PRO A 141 -14.58 17.25 20.15
N ASN A 142 -13.32 17.49 19.80
CA ASN A 142 -12.25 16.52 20.03
C ASN A 142 -11.96 16.44 21.53
N LYS A 143 -12.36 15.33 22.16
CA LYS A 143 -12.02 15.07 23.56
C LYS A 143 -10.61 14.54 23.65
N GLU A 144 -9.78 15.21 24.44
CA GLU A 144 -8.51 14.67 24.91
C GLU A 144 -8.78 13.38 25.71
N ARG A 145 -8.01 12.35 25.44
CA ARG A 145 -8.03 11.10 26.22
C ARG A 145 -6.70 10.94 26.94
N ARG A 146 -6.77 10.55 28.20
CA ARG A 146 -5.61 10.24 29.04
C ARG A 146 -5.68 8.77 29.43
N ILE A 147 -4.57 8.07 29.24
CA ILE A 147 -4.45 6.65 29.57
C ILE A 147 -3.33 6.49 30.59
N SER A 148 -3.66 5.88 31.73
CA SER A 148 -2.70 5.51 32.77
C SER A 148 -2.14 4.12 32.50
N ARG A 149 -0.87 3.88 32.85
CA ARG A 149 -0.22 2.57 32.70
C ARG A 149 -0.97 1.49 33.49
N GLY A 150 -1.07 0.28 32.95
CA GLY A 150 -1.68 -0.89 33.60
C GLY A 150 -3.21 -0.85 33.79
N VAL A 151 -3.87 0.30 33.61
CA VAL A 151 -5.32 0.47 33.81
C VAL A 151 -6.00 0.82 32.48
N HIS A 152 -5.72 0.04 31.43
CA HIS A 152 -6.36 0.19 30.14
C HIS A 152 -6.50 -1.14 29.39
N ALA A 153 -7.54 -1.24 28.56
CA ALA A 153 -7.75 -2.36 27.65
C ALA A 153 -7.24 -2.06 26.22
N VAL A 154 -6.59 -0.91 26.01
CA VAL A 154 -6.15 -0.48 24.68
C VAL A 154 -5.05 -1.39 24.16
N ARG A 155 -5.28 -2.00 23.00
CA ARG A 155 -4.34 -2.90 22.30
C ARG A 155 -3.66 -2.22 21.12
N ALA A 156 -4.36 -1.26 20.49
CA ALA A 156 -3.87 -0.58 19.30
C ALA A 156 -4.33 0.88 19.24
N ILE A 157 -3.46 1.74 18.72
CA ILE A 157 -3.79 3.10 18.32
C ILE A 157 -3.51 3.23 16.83
N ILE A 158 -4.51 3.71 16.10
CA ILE A 158 -4.44 3.90 14.64
C ILE A 158 -4.44 5.40 14.36
N VAL A 159 -3.46 5.89 13.61
CA VAL A 159 -3.36 7.28 13.18
C VAL A 159 -3.68 7.35 11.69
N LEU A 160 -4.81 7.97 11.36
CA LEU A 160 -5.32 8.15 9.99
C LEU A 160 -4.97 9.55 9.48
N ASN A 161 -3.67 9.83 9.30
CA ASN A 161 -3.15 10.97 8.55
C ASN A 161 -1.63 10.99 8.60
N THR A 162 -1.02 11.77 7.71
CA THR A 162 0.38 12.17 7.77
C THR A 162 0.62 13.43 8.62
N THR A 163 -0.44 14.14 9.03
CA THR A 163 -0.32 15.42 9.75
C THR A 163 -0.60 15.25 11.25
N GLY A 164 0.44 15.41 12.06
CA GLY A 164 0.36 15.30 13.51
C GLY A 164 1.73 15.27 14.16
N ASN A 165 1.77 15.19 15.49
CA ASN A 165 3.01 15.04 16.26
C ASN A 165 2.93 13.79 17.15
N LEU A 166 3.95 12.95 17.05
CA LEU A 166 4.15 11.79 17.92
C LEU A 166 5.44 12.02 18.69
N SER A 167 5.36 12.13 20.01
CA SER A 167 6.58 12.22 20.83
C SER A 167 7.26 10.86 20.93
N THR A 168 8.59 10.84 20.99
CA THR A 168 9.37 9.60 21.23
C THR A 168 8.98 8.95 22.55
N ALA A 169 8.70 9.76 23.58
CA ALA A 169 8.16 9.29 24.87
C ALA A 169 6.85 8.52 24.69
N ALA A 170 5.95 8.98 23.82
CA ALA A 170 4.70 8.27 23.55
C ALA A 170 4.91 6.96 22.80
N ILE A 171 5.84 6.92 21.84
CA ILE A 171 6.20 5.68 21.13
C ILE A 171 6.74 4.65 22.13
N GLN A 172 7.67 5.06 23.00
CA GLN A 172 8.21 4.20 24.05
C GLN A 172 7.12 3.75 25.03
N TRP A 173 6.26 4.66 25.47
CA TRP A 173 5.15 4.35 26.38
C TRP A 173 4.23 3.29 25.78
N CYS A 174 3.87 3.42 24.50
CA CYS A 174 3.08 2.42 23.80
C CYS A 174 3.80 1.07 23.70
N ALA A 175 5.10 1.06 23.40
CA ALA A 175 5.90 -0.16 23.38
C ALA A 175 5.93 -0.87 24.75
N ASP A 176 6.14 -0.12 25.85
CA ASP A 176 6.15 -0.65 27.22
C ASP A 176 4.80 -1.30 27.59
N GLN A 177 3.69 -0.71 27.13
CA GLN A 177 2.34 -1.21 27.39
C GLN A 177 1.83 -2.18 26.30
N ARG A 178 2.71 -2.58 25.37
CA ARG A 178 2.40 -3.48 24.23
C ARG A 178 1.26 -2.98 23.33
N ILE A 179 1.07 -1.67 23.27
CA ILE A 179 0.13 -1.03 22.37
C ILE A 179 0.76 -0.91 20.99
N ALA A 180 0.09 -1.46 19.99
CA ALA A 180 0.49 -1.32 18.59
C ALA A 180 0.15 0.09 18.07
N LEU A 181 1.10 0.79 17.46
CA LEU A 181 0.81 2.01 16.68
C LEU A 181 0.77 1.67 15.19
N PHE A 182 -0.36 1.96 14.55
CA PHE A 182 -0.52 1.89 13.10
C PHE A 182 -0.61 3.31 12.56
N ILE A 183 0.25 3.67 11.61
CA ILE A 183 0.20 4.97 10.92
C ILE A 183 -0.17 4.71 9.47
N LEU A 184 -1.28 5.29 9.05
CA LEU A 184 -1.78 5.22 7.68
C LEU A 184 -1.69 6.61 7.04
N ASP A 185 -1.25 6.64 5.79
CA ASP A 185 -1.32 7.86 4.99
C ASP A 185 -2.77 8.13 4.51
N ARG A 186 -2.94 9.18 3.70
CA ARG A 186 -4.27 9.57 3.17
C ARG A 186 -4.82 8.60 2.13
N ASP A 187 -3.94 7.85 1.47
CA ASP A 187 -4.26 6.87 0.43
C ASP A 187 -4.48 5.46 1.01
N ALA A 188 -4.46 5.34 2.35
CA ALA A 188 -4.51 4.09 3.08
C ALA A 188 -3.32 3.16 2.82
N ASN A 189 -2.12 3.71 2.73
CA ASN A 189 -0.90 2.91 2.84
C ASN A 189 -0.39 2.95 4.28
N LEU A 190 0.02 1.79 4.78
CA LEU A 190 0.70 1.67 6.07
C LEU A 190 2.10 2.27 5.93
N THR A 191 2.33 3.39 6.63
CA THR A 191 3.60 4.15 6.56
C THR A 191 4.53 3.83 7.71
N ALA A 192 3.97 3.52 8.89
CA ALA A 192 4.74 3.05 10.01
C ALA A 192 3.91 2.10 10.88
N LEU A 193 4.59 1.11 11.41
CA LEU A 193 4.04 0.12 12.32
C LEU A 193 5.02 0.00 13.49
N THR A 194 4.49 0.08 14.72
CA THR A 194 5.28 -0.24 15.91
C THR A 194 4.83 -1.56 16.50
N HIS A 195 5.82 -2.36 16.88
CA HIS A 195 5.63 -3.60 17.59
C HIS A 195 6.74 -3.73 18.65
N PRO A 196 6.52 -4.53 19.71
CA PRO A 196 7.61 -4.90 20.62
C PRO A 196 8.79 -5.48 19.84
N PRO A 197 10.06 -5.30 20.29
CA PRO A 197 11.23 -5.88 19.64
C PRO A 197 10.97 -7.34 19.26
N ALA A 198 11.06 -7.63 17.95
CA ALA A 198 10.71 -8.94 17.42
C ALA A 198 11.65 -10.02 17.99
N PRO A 199 11.15 -11.18 18.42
CA PRO A 199 12.04 -12.29 18.77
C PRO A 199 12.81 -12.73 17.51
N HIS A 200 14.13 -12.75 17.60
CA HIS A 200 14.98 -13.21 16.50
C HIS A 200 14.94 -14.75 16.41
N VAL A 201 13.99 -15.30 15.65
CA VAL A 201 13.85 -16.75 15.46
C VAL A 201 14.57 -17.19 14.18
N ILE A 202 15.87 -17.44 14.29
CA ILE A 202 16.75 -17.77 13.15
C ILE A 202 16.31 -19.07 12.46
N SER A 203 15.85 -20.07 13.21
CA SER A 203 15.41 -21.36 12.67
C SER A 203 14.26 -21.23 11.68
N LEU A 204 13.23 -20.44 12.01
CA LEU A 204 12.09 -20.19 11.12
C LEU A 204 12.51 -19.46 9.84
N ARG A 205 13.38 -18.45 9.95
CA ARG A 205 13.87 -17.72 8.78
C ARG A 205 14.65 -18.62 7.84
N ARG A 206 15.53 -19.48 8.38
CA ARG A 206 16.26 -20.46 7.57
C ARG A 206 15.32 -21.42 6.84
N LEU A 207 14.23 -21.86 7.48
CA LEU A 207 13.19 -22.65 6.83
C LEU A 207 12.52 -21.86 5.70
N GLN A 208 12.15 -20.59 5.92
CA GLN A 208 11.55 -19.75 4.88
C GLN A 208 12.39 -19.67 3.61
N TYR A 209 13.71 -19.54 3.73
CA TYR A 209 14.59 -19.47 2.55
C TYR A 209 14.84 -20.83 1.89
N ASN A 210 14.63 -21.94 2.61
CA ASN A 210 14.92 -23.28 2.10
C ASN A 210 13.70 -23.93 1.42
N VAL A 211 12.48 -23.63 1.89
CA VAL A 211 11.26 -24.23 1.36
C VAL A 211 10.93 -23.64 -0.02
N SER A 212 10.48 -24.49 -0.94
CA SER A 212 10.12 -24.07 -2.30
C SER A 212 8.93 -23.09 -2.30
N PRO A 213 9.08 -21.88 -2.89
CA PRO A 213 8.02 -20.87 -2.94
C PRO A 213 6.72 -21.36 -3.59
N ILE A 214 6.82 -22.22 -4.61
CA ILE A 214 5.63 -22.70 -5.32
C ILE A 214 4.76 -23.60 -4.46
N THR A 215 5.35 -24.43 -3.60
CA THR A 215 4.62 -25.30 -2.69
C THR A 215 3.81 -24.48 -1.70
N LEU A 216 4.43 -23.47 -1.10
CA LEU A 216 3.76 -22.55 -0.19
C LEU A 216 2.67 -21.74 -0.90
N ALA A 217 2.95 -21.24 -2.11
CA ALA A 217 1.99 -20.47 -2.89
C ALA A 217 0.74 -21.27 -3.26
N LYS A 218 0.87 -22.57 -3.57
CA LYS A 218 -0.29 -23.45 -3.82
C LYS A 218 -1.19 -23.57 -2.60
N GLU A 219 -0.61 -23.82 -1.43
CA GLU A 219 -1.37 -23.94 -0.17
C GLU A 219 -2.08 -22.63 0.21
N ILE A 220 -1.41 -21.50 0.03
CA ILE A 220 -1.99 -20.17 0.28
C ILE A 220 -3.18 -19.91 -0.65
N LEU A 221 -3.06 -20.25 -1.95
CA LEU A 221 -4.15 -20.11 -2.90
C LEU A 221 -5.32 -21.06 -2.63
N ASN A 222 -5.05 -22.30 -2.22
CA ASN A 222 -6.10 -23.24 -1.82
C ASN A 222 -6.92 -22.67 -0.67
N ARG A 223 -6.27 -22.15 0.38
CA ARG A 223 -6.97 -21.49 1.50
C ARG A 223 -7.74 -20.25 1.08
N LYS A 224 -7.20 -19.44 0.16
CA LYS A 224 -7.94 -18.32 -0.44
C LYS A 224 -9.23 -18.80 -1.09
N PHE A 225 -9.16 -19.85 -1.92
CA PHE A 225 -10.34 -20.38 -2.59
C PHE A 225 -11.35 -20.97 -1.62
N GLU A 226 -10.92 -21.70 -0.59
CA GLU A 226 -11.81 -22.16 0.48
C GLU A 226 -12.51 -21.00 1.19
N ALA A 227 -11.77 -19.94 1.54
CA ALA A 227 -12.33 -18.76 2.19
C ALA A 227 -13.31 -18.01 1.26
N SER A 228 -13.00 -17.90 -0.03
CA SER A 228 -13.91 -17.35 -1.04
C SER A 228 -15.18 -18.17 -1.19
N LEU A 229 -15.10 -19.51 -1.15
CA LEU A 229 -16.27 -20.40 -1.21
C LEU A 229 -17.13 -20.33 0.04
N ARG A 230 -16.52 -20.19 1.23
CA ARG A 230 -17.27 -19.95 2.47
C ARG A 230 -18.04 -18.63 2.43
N SER A 231 -17.46 -17.61 1.81
CA SER A 231 -18.10 -16.32 1.60
C SER A 231 -19.21 -16.36 0.55
N LYS A 232 -18.96 -17.07 -0.54
CA LYS A 232 -19.80 -17.10 -1.75
C LYS A 232 -19.92 -18.54 -2.27
N PRO A 233 -20.79 -19.38 -1.66
CA PRO A 233 -20.95 -20.78 -2.04
C PRO A 233 -21.39 -20.96 -3.50
N GLU A 234 -22.09 -19.98 -4.07
CA GLU A 234 -22.53 -19.97 -5.46
C GLU A 234 -21.36 -20.07 -6.48
N LEU A 235 -20.14 -19.72 -6.06
CA LEU A 235 -18.95 -19.77 -6.91
C LEU A 235 -18.30 -21.16 -6.99
N ALA A 236 -18.83 -22.17 -6.30
CA ALA A 236 -18.26 -23.53 -6.26
C ALA A 236 -17.97 -24.10 -7.65
N ALA A 237 -18.94 -24.01 -8.57
CA ALA A 237 -18.78 -24.53 -9.92
C ALA A 237 -17.66 -23.80 -10.71
N THR A 238 -17.47 -22.51 -10.45
CA THR A 238 -16.47 -21.69 -11.15
C THR A 238 -15.07 -21.80 -10.54
N LEU A 239 -14.95 -21.95 -9.22
CA LEU A 239 -13.65 -22.01 -8.53
C LEU A 239 -13.04 -23.42 -8.48
N THR A 240 -13.86 -24.48 -8.49
CA THR A 240 -13.37 -25.87 -8.42
C THR A 240 -12.37 -26.23 -9.54
N PRO A 241 -12.57 -25.82 -10.81
CA PRO A 241 -11.58 -26.04 -11.86
C PRO A 241 -10.23 -25.36 -11.57
N PHE A 242 -10.24 -24.16 -11.00
CA PHE A 242 -9.01 -23.44 -10.66
C PHE A 242 -8.22 -24.13 -9.55
N VAL A 243 -8.89 -24.72 -8.54
CA VAL A 243 -8.24 -25.55 -7.51
C VAL A 243 -7.46 -26.69 -8.16
N SER A 244 -8.09 -27.39 -9.11
CA SER A 244 -7.43 -28.47 -9.87
C SER A 244 -6.25 -27.97 -10.72
N SER A 245 -6.37 -26.78 -11.32
CA SER A 245 -5.29 -26.16 -12.08
C SER A 245 -4.11 -25.71 -11.21
N VAL A 246 -4.37 -25.20 -10.00
CA VAL A 246 -3.34 -24.81 -9.02
C VAL A 246 -2.52 -26.02 -8.59
N ALA A 247 -3.16 -27.17 -8.36
CA ALA A 247 -2.45 -28.41 -8.02
C ALA A 247 -1.43 -28.81 -9.11
N LYS A 248 -1.81 -28.68 -10.38
CA LYS A 248 -0.99 -29.04 -11.56
C LYS A 248 0.01 -27.96 -11.98
N ALA A 249 -0.05 -26.76 -11.42
CA ALA A 249 0.82 -25.66 -11.84
C ALA A 249 2.30 -25.94 -11.45
N GLU A 250 3.22 -25.67 -12.38
CA GLU A 250 4.66 -25.86 -12.16
C GLU A 250 5.41 -24.52 -12.02
N THR A 251 4.76 -23.39 -12.31
CA THR A 251 5.37 -22.06 -12.24
C THR A 251 4.54 -21.09 -11.39
N LEU A 252 5.22 -20.13 -10.75
CA LEU A 252 4.56 -19.06 -9.99
C LEU A 252 3.72 -18.15 -10.89
N GLU A 253 4.12 -17.96 -12.15
CA GLU A 253 3.38 -17.16 -13.13
C GLU A 253 2.02 -17.79 -13.45
N ALA A 254 1.98 -19.12 -13.63
CA ALA A 254 0.73 -19.85 -13.84
C ALA A 254 -0.19 -19.71 -12.62
N LEU A 255 0.35 -19.82 -11.39
CA LEU A 255 -0.42 -19.62 -10.17
C LEU A 255 -1.04 -18.22 -10.08
N ARG A 256 -0.26 -17.17 -10.39
CA ARG A 256 -0.76 -15.78 -10.42
C ARG A 256 -1.84 -15.58 -11.48
N LEU A 257 -1.73 -16.24 -12.63
CA LEU A 257 -2.76 -16.17 -13.67
C LEU A 257 -4.07 -16.83 -13.22
N PHE A 258 -3.99 -17.99 -12.55
CA PHE A 258 -5.18 -18.66 -11.99
C PHE A 258 -5.81 -17.83 -10.87
N GLU A 259 -5.00 -17.24 -9.99
CA GLU A 259 -5.46 -16.30 -8.96
C GLU A 259 -6.20 -15.11 -9.58
N ALA A 260 -5.63 -14.47 -10.59
CA ALA A 260 -6.24 -13.31 -11.23
C ALA A 260 -7.59 -13.65 -11.90
N ARG A 261 -7.67 -14.80 -12.60
CA ARG A 261 -8.91 -15.27 -13.22
C ARG A 261 -9.98 -15.63 -12.19
N ALA A 262 -9.58 -16.33 -11.12
CA ALA A 262 -10.47 -16.64 -10.00
C ALA A 262 -10.96 -15.37 -9.31
N ALA A 263 -10.10 -14.36 -9.15
CA ALA A 263 -10.47 -13.07 -8.57
C ALA A 263 -11.51 -12.34 -9.43
N LEU A 264 -11.43 -12.38 -10.77
CA LEU A 264 -12.45 -11.80 -11.63
C LEU A 264 -13.83 -12.43 -11.40
N ALA A 265 -13.89 -13.77 -11.35
CA ALA A 265 -15.13 -14.49 -11.05
C ALA A 265 -15.67 -14.17 -9.65
N TYR A 266 -14.77 -14.12 -8.66
CA TYR A 266 -15.11 -13.75 -7.29
C TYR A 266 -15.72 -12.35 -7.19
N TRP A 267 -15.08 -11.35 -7.80
CA TRP A 267 -15.56 -9.97 -7.75
C TRP A 267 -16.86 -9.76 -8.53
N ALA A 268 -17.10 -10.51 -9.60
CA ALA A 268 -18.38 -10.48 -10.32
C ALA A 268 -19.57 -10.91 -9.45
N ALA A 269 -19.36 -11.80 -8.46
CA ALA A 269 -20.41 -12.23 -7.53
C ALA A 269 -20.76 -11.21 -6.43
N TRP A 270 -20.01 -10.10 -6.35
CA TRP A 270 -20.26 -9.00 -5.43
C TRP A 270 -21.07 -7.85 -6.04
N ASN A 271 -21.51 -8.00 -7.28
CA ASN A 271 -22.29 -6.99 -7.98
C ASN A 271 -23.60 -6.69 -7.27
N GLY A 272 -23.86 -5.41 -7.01
CA GLY A 272 -25.06 -5.02 -6.30
C GLY A 272 -25.25 -3.51 -6.15
N PRO A 273 -26.49 -3.07 -5.93
CA PRO A 273 -26.80 -1.66 -5.75
C PRO A 273 -26.28 -1.15 -4.40
N VAL A 274 -25.78 0.09 -4.39
CA VAL A 274 -25.40 0.82 -3.18
C VAL A 274 -26.49 1.84 -2.87
N LYS A 275 -26.93 1.90 -1.60
CA LYS A 275 -28.00 2.82 -1.19
C LYS A 275 -27.43 4.20 -0.89
N TRP A 276 -27.91 5.21 -1.61
CA TRP A 276 -27.48 6.60 -1.44
C TRP A 276 -28.59 7.49 -0.90
N LYS A 277 -28.22 8.53 -0.14
CA LYS A 277 -29.16 9.53 0.36
C LYS A 277 -29.58 10.48 -0.75
N GLU A 278 -28.61 11.02 -1.46
CA GLU A 278 -28.79 11.94 -2.57
C GLU A 278 -29.25 11.19 -3.84
N LYS A 279 -30.04 11.86 -4.68
CA LYS A 279 -30.44 11.34 -6.00
C LYS A 279 -29.41 11.67 -7.08
N ASP A 280 -28.74 12.81 -6.93
CA ASP A 280 -27.69 13.27 -7.82
C ASP A 280 -26.34 12.68 -7.39
N ILE A 281 -26.12 11.45 -7.82
CA ILE A 281 -24.85 10.73 -7.65
C ILE A 281 -24.37 10.20 -9.00
N PRO A 282 -23.05 10.11 -9.22
CA PRO A 282 -22.49 9.52 -10.43
C PRO A 282 -23.09 8.14 -10.69
N ALA A 283 -23.37 7.83 -11.95
CA ALA A 283 -24.02 6.56 -12.33
C ALA A 283 -23.20 5.35 -11.90
N GLU A 284 -21.88 5.49 -11.97
CA GLU A 284 -20.89 4.48 -11.58
C GLU A 284 -20.92 4.18 -10.08
N TRP A 285 -21.44 5.08 -9.24
CA TRP A 285 -21.52 4.89 -7.79
C TRP A 285 -22.81 4.17 -7.36
N LYS A 286 -23.82 4.10 -8.25
CA LYS A 286 -25.13 3.51 -7.93
C LYS A 286 -25.02 2.01 -7.67
N SER A 287 -24.09 1.32 -8.33
CA SER A 287 -23.84 -0.10 -8.14
C SER A 287 -22.35 -0.40 -8.12
N PHE A 288 -21.97 -1.36 -7.27
CA PHE A 288 -20.64 -1.93 -7.33
C PHE A 288 -20.58 -2.95 -8.47
N THR A 289 -19.49 -2.91 -9.25
CA THR A 289 -19.30 -3.77 -10.43
C THR A 289 -18.03 -4.61 -10.40
N HIS A 290 -16.91 -4.06 -9.93
CA HIS A 290 -15.65 -4.80 -9.87
C HIS A 290 -14.60 -4.11 -9.00
N ARG A 291 -13.57 -4.88 -8.63
CA ARG A 291 -12.40 -4.45 -7.88
C ARG A 291 -11.29 -3.97 -8.81
N ALA A 292 -11.53 -2.86 -9.50
CA ALA A 292 -10.47 -2.16 -10.23
C ALA A 292 -10.64 -0.64 -10.14
N SER A 293 -9.59 0.06 -10.55
CA SER A 293 -9.54 1.50 -10.72
C SER A 293 -9.51 1.83 -12.20
N GLY A 294 -10.33 2.79 -12.62
CA GLY A 294 -10.25 3.33 -13.99
C GLY A 294 -8.95 4.07 -14.27
N ILE A 295 -8.16 4.40 -13.25
CA ILE A 295 -6.87 5.11 -13.38
C ILE A 295 -5.70 4.12 -13.48
N SER A 296 -5.69 3.10 -12.61
CA SER A 296 -4.54 2.19 -12.49
C SER A 296 -4.77 0.81 -13.12
N GLY A 297 -6.01 0.49 -13.48
CA GLY A 297 -6.44 -0.87 -13.85
C GLY A 297 -6.39 -1.87 -12.69
N LYS A 298 -5.97 -1.45 -11.49
CA LYS A 298 -5.74 -2.29 -10.30
C LYS A 298 -6.58 -1.80 -9.12
N GLY A 299 -6.60 -2.57 -8.03
CA GLY A 299 -7.40 -2.24 -6.84
C GLY A 299 -6.98 -0.98 -6.06
N TYR A 300 -5.81 -0.39 -6.36
CA TYR A 300 -5.31 0.83 -5.69
C TYR A 300 -5.68 2.11 -6.49
N LYS A 301 -5.63 3.28 -5.84
CA LYS A 301 -6.14 4.55 -6.39
C LYS A 301 -7.61 4.42 -6.79
N ALA A 302 -8.48 4.16 -5.82
CA ALA A 302 -9.87 3.81 -6.05
C ALA A 302 -10.63 4.88 -6.86
N THR A 303 -11.39 4.44 -7.86
CA THR A 303 -12.35 5.29 -8.60
C THR A 303 -13.81 4.99 -8.20
N HIS A 304 -14.01 4.11 -7.22
CA HIS A 304 -15.32 3.78 -6.67
C HIS A 304 -15.32 3.89 -5.13
N PRO A 305 -16.36 4.43 -4.49
CA PRO A 305 -16.43 4.62 -3.02
C PRO A 305 -16.24 3.33 -2.21
N VAL A 306 -16.82 2.21 -2.66
CA VAL A 306 -16.64 0.90 -2.04
C VAL A 306 -15.18 0.44 -2.17
N ASN A 307 -14.52 0.71 -3.30
CA ASN A 307 -13.11 0.37 -3.48
C ASN A 307 -12.21 1.19 -2.55
N ALA A 308 -12.52 2.47 -2.33
CA ALA A 308 -11.82 3.31 -1.36
C ALA A 308 -11.97 2.76 0.07
N THR A 309 -13.16 2.27 0.41
CA THR A 309 -13.46 1.67 1.72
C THR A 309 -12.69 0.35 1.93
N LEU A 310 -12.68 -0.52 0.93
CA LEU A 310 -11.90 -1.76 0.93
C LEU A 310 -10.39 -1.51 1.02
N ASN A 311 -9.86 -0.44 0.40
CA ASN A 311 -8.44 -0.08 0.52
C ASN A 311 -8.05 0.19 1.98
N TYR A 312 -8.86 0.97 2.70
CA TYR A 312 -8.66 1.20 4.14
C TYR A 312 -8.74 -0.09 4.95
N ALA A 313 -9.69 -0.96 4.64
CA ALA A 313 -9.84 -2.23 5.33
C ALA A 313 -8.62 -3.16 5.12
N TYR A 314 -8.13 -3.28 3.89
CA TYR A 314 -6.95 -4.08 3.59
C TYR A 314 -5.66 -3.48 4.12
N ALA A 315 -5.54 -2.16 4.22
CA ALA A 315 -4.38 -1.51 4.81
C ALA A 315 -4.21 -1.88 6.30
N ILE A 316 -5.32 -1.92 7.03
CA ILE A 316 -5.32 -2.38 8.42
C ILE A 316 -5.03 -3.87 8.50
N LEU A 317 -5.66 -4.68 7.66
CA LEU A 317 -5.37 -6.11 7.61
C LEU A 317 -3.86 -6.36 7.37
N ALA A 318 -3.26 -5.64 6.42
CA ALA A 318 -1.83 -5.71 6.13
C ALA A 318 -1.00 -5.42 7.39
N GLY A 319 -1.30 -4.34 8.10
CA GLY A 319 -0.62 -4.00 9.34
C GLY A 319 -0.80 -5.06 10.43
N GLN A 320 -2.00 -5.64 10.58
CA GLN A 320 -2.21 -6.69 11.58
C GLN A 320 -1.41 -7.96 11.25
N VAL A 321 -1.37 -8.37 9.99
CA VAL A 321 -0.60 -9.52 9.51
C VAL A 321 0.90 -9.25 9.66
N GLU A 322 1.39 -8.10 9.23
CA GLU A 322 2.79 -7.70 9.37
C GLU A 322 3.25 -7.72 10.82
N ARG A 323 2.46 -7.12 11.72
CA ARG A 323 2.74 -7.13 13.16
C ARG A 323 2.83 -8.56 13.69
N ALA A 324 1.88 -9.41 13.31
CA ALA A 324 1.83 -10.77 13.82
C ALA A 324 2.97 -11.63 13.27
N LEU A 325 3.38 -11.43 12.00
CA LEU A 325 4.57 -12.05 11.40
C LEU A 325 5.86 -11.65 12.12
N GLN A 326 6.03 -10.35 12.40
CA GLN A 326 7.19 -9.83 13.13
C GLN A 326 7.25 -10.39 14.56
N ILE A 327 6.11 -10.47 15.26
CA ILE A 327 6.02 -11.08 16.58
C ILE A 327 6.33 -12.59 16.53
N ALA A 328 5.94 -13.29 15.47
CA ALA A 328 6.28 -14.69 15.26
C ALA A 328 7.76 -14.93 14.91
N GLY A 329 8.50 -13.87 14.55
CA GLY A 329 9.92 -13.93 14.21
C GLY A 329 10.22 -14.24 12.75
N LEU A 330 9.20 -14.25 11.88
CA LEU A 330 9.34 -14.49 10.44
C LEU A 330 9.92 -13.26 9.72
N ASP A 331 10.56 -13.48 8.58
CA ASP A 331 10.92 -12.41 7.66
C ASP A 331 9.72 -12.04 6.78
N VAL A 332 9.28 -10.78 6.87
CA VAL A 332 8.13 -10.25 6.12
C VAL A 332 8.43 -10.00 4.65
N ALA A 333 9.70 -9.89 4.28
CA ALA A 333 10.11 -9.63 2.90
C ALA A 333 10.03 -10.87 2.01
N VAL A 334 10.10 -12.07 2.60
CA VAL A 334 10.20 -13.35 1.88
C VAL A 334 8.83 -13.85 1.47
N GLY A 335 8.41 -13.49 0.26
CA GLY A 335 7.16 -13.93 -0.34
C GLY A 335 7.28 -15.31 -0.99
N SER A 336 6.16 -15.98 -1.12
CA SER A 336 5.97 -17.21 -1.89
C SER A 336 5.21 -16.94 -3.19
N LEU A 337 4.00 -16.37 -3.09
CA LEU A 337 3.16 -16.07 -4.26
C LEU A 337 3.52 -14.72 -4.87
N HIS A 338 3.61 -13.67 -4.04
CA HIS A 338 4.09 -12.35 -4.46
C HIS A 338 5.61 -12.37 -4.60
N ALA A 339 6.13 -11.86 -5.73
CA ALA A 339 7.56 -11.85 -5.99
C ALA A 339 8.31 -11.09 -4.89
N ASP A 340 9.49 -11.60 -4.52
CA ASP A 340 10.41 -10.87 -3.68
C ASP A 340 10.77 -9.56 -4.38
N GLN A 341 10.47 -8.46 -3.69
CA GLN A 341 10.79 -7.11 -4.14
C GLN A 341 11.41 -6.38 -2.95
N ASP A 342 12.61 -5.85 -3.14
CA ASP A 342 13.31 -5.11 -2.10
C ASP A 342 12.42 -3.99 -1.53
N GLY A 343 12.33 -3.93 -0.21
CA GLY A 343 11.51 -2.95 0.51
C GLY A 343 10.01 -3.25 0.54
N ARG A 344 9.55 -4.39 -0.01
CA ARG A 344 8.16 -4.83 0.07
C ARG A 344 8.00 -5.97 1.08
N ALA A 345 7.00 -5.87 1.95
CA ALA A 345 6.61 -6.97 2.82
C ALA A 345 5.80 -8.04 2.04
N SER A 346 6.43 -8.77 1.12
CA SER A 346 5.74 -9.70 0.21
C SER A 346 4.99 -10.82 0.94
N LEU A 347 5.53 -11.33 2.05
CA LEU A 347 4.86 -12.35 2.86
C LEU A 347 3.55 -11.85 3.47
N VAL A 348 3.48 -10.55 3.80
CA VAL A 348 2.26 -9.94 4.33
C VAL A 348 1.15 -10.08 3.31
N TYR A 349 1.42 -9.73 2.05
CA TYR A 349 0.42 -9.83 0.99
C TYR A 349 0.00 -11.27 0.72
N ASP A 350 0.91 -12.23 0.83
CA ASP A 350 0.59 -13.65 0.72
C ASP A 350 -0.35 -14.12 1.83
N LEU A 351 -0.03 -13.86 3.11
CA LEU A 351 -0.87 -14.29 4.23
C LEU A 351 -2.14 -13.46 4.41
N MET A 352 -2.25 -12.33 3.71
CA MET A 352 -3.53 -11.64 3.57
C MET A 352 -4.50 -12.39 2.67
N GLU A 353 -4.03 -13.17 1.69
CA GLU A 353 -4.90 -13.78 0.67
C GLU A 353 -6.03 -14.65 1.25
N PRO A 354 -5.77 -15.55 2.23
CA PRO A 354 -6.84 -16.32 2.90
C PRO A 354 -7.80 -15.45 3.72
N LEU A 355 -7.35 -14.30 4.21
CA LEU A 355 -8.11 -13.41 5.09
C LEU A 355 -8.95 -12.37 4.33
N ARG A 356 -8.63 -12.09 3.06
CA ARG A 356 -9.35 -11.10 2.24
C ARG A 356 -10.86 -11.39 2.16
N PRO A 357 -11.34 -12.62 1.88
CA PRO A 357 -12.79 -12.87 1.80
C PRO A 357 -13.53 -12.59 3.12
N VAL A 358 -12.86 -12.73 4.27
CA VAL A 358 -13.44 -12.38 5.58
C VAL A 358 -13.68 -10.87 5.68
N ILE A 359 -12.68 -10.07 5.29
CA ILE A 359 -12.80 -8.61 5.22
C ILE A 359 -13.88 -8.19 4.22
N ASP A 360 -13.93 -8.83 3.05
CA ASP A 360 -14.91 -8.51 2.02
C ASP A 360 -16.32 -8.69 2.54
N ASN A 361 -16.64 -9.82 3.17
CA ASN A 361 -17.92 -10.05 3.83
C ASN A 361 -18.27 -8.96 4.85
N ILE A 362 -17.32 -8.58 5.71
CA ILE A 362 -17.54 -7.55 6.74
C ILE A 362 -17.86 -6.20 6.08
N ILE A 363 -17.11 -5.82 5.05
CA ILE A 363 -17.30 -4.54 4.37
C ILE A 363 -18.59 -4.54 3.54
N PHE A 364 -18.87 -5.57 2.75
CA PHE A 364 -20.08 -5.62 1.92
C PHE A 364 -21.37 -5.74 2.73
N SER A 365 -21.37 -6.55 3.80
CA SER A 365 -22.52 -6.61 4.72
C SER A 365 -22.80 -5.23 5.32
N TRP A 366 -21.77 -4.48 5.67
CA TRP A 366 -21.94 -3.13 6.19
C TRP A 366 -22.36 -2.13 5.11
N VAL A 367 -21.71 -2.14 3.94
CA VAL A 367 -22.00 -1.22 2.82
C VAL A 367 -23.44 -1.33 2.36
N THR A 368 -23.99 -2.54 2.27
CA THR A 368 -25.37 -2.79 1.81
C THR A 368 -26.44 -2.39 2.83
N MET A 369 -26.09 -2.35 4.12
CA MET A 369 -26.97 -1.91 5.22
C MET A 369 -27.00 -0.39 5.38
N GLN A 370 -25.96 0.32 4.95
CA GLN A 370 -25.86 1.78 5.13
C GLN A 370 -26.55 2.56 4.01
N ARG A 371 -27.01 3.77 4.35
CA ARG A 371 -27.36 4.80 3.38
C ARG A 371 -26.22 5.82 3.30
N TRP A 372 -25.47 5.75 2.21
CA TRP A 372 -24.28 6.54 1.96
C TRP A 372 -24.63 7.97 1.55
N ARG A 373 -23.73 8.90 1.82
CA ARG A 373 -23.80 10.28 1.37
C ARG A 373 -22.62 10.56 0.46
N ARG A 374 -22.80 11.39 -0.55
CA ARG A 374 -21.68 11.85 -1.40
C ARG A 374 -20.54 12.44 -0.56
N ALA A 375 -20.88 13.23 0.46
CA ALA A 375 -19.91 13.87 1.38
C ALA A 375 -19.14 12.90 2.28
N ASP A 376 -19.49 11.60 2.29
CA ASP A 376 -18.71 10.55 2.95
C ASP A 376 -17.36 10.32 2.23
N PHE A 377 -17.23 10.79 0.99
CA PHE A 377 -16.08 10.57 0.12
C PHE A 377 -15.52 11.88 -0.42
N ILE A 378 -14.20 11.90 -0.64
CA ILE A 378 -13.44 13.03 -1.18
C ILE A 378 -12.81 12.57 -2.48
N ILE A 379 -12.96 13.35 -3.54
CA ILE A 379 -12.30 13.09 -4.82
C ILE A 379 -11.11 14.03 -4.91
N ASP A 380 -9.91 13.50 -5.14
CA ASP A 380 -8.73 14.33 -5.36
C ASP A 380 -8.63 14.83 -6.80
N ARG A 381 -7.59 15.62 -7.10
CA ARG A 381 -7.41 16.24 -8.42
C ARG A 381 -7.17 15.21 -9.53
N GLN A 382 -6.76 14.00 -9.18
CA GLN A 382 -6.49 12.90 -10.09
C GLN A 382 -7.72 11.99 -10.27
N GLY A 383 -8.85 12.30 -9.62
CA GLY A 383 -10.04 11.46 -9.64
C GLY A 383 -10.00 10.29 -8.65
N VAL A 384 -9.00 10.23 -7.76
CA VAL A 384 -8.91 9.19 -6.74
C VAL A 384 -9.89 9.51 -5.62
N ILE A 385 -10.73 8.54 -5.30
CA ILE A 385 -11.70 8.61 -4.21
C ILE A 385 -11.02 8.19 -2.91
N ARG A 386 -11.15 9.04 -1.90
CA ARG A 386 -10.73 8.82 -0.51
C ARG A 386 -11.92 8.85 0.43
N VAL A 387 -11.82 8.13 1.53
CA VAL A 387 -12.85 8.15 2.58
C VAL A 387 -12.68 9.41 3.45
N HIS A 388 -13.80 9.96 3.94
CA HIS A 388 -13.77 10.99 4.95
C HIS A 388 -13.02 10.48 6.20
N PRO A 389 -12.17 11.27 6.89
CA PRO A 389 -11.36 10.78 8.02
C PRO A 389 -12.18 10.10 9.14
N GLN A 390 -13.32 10.69 9.53
CA GLN A 390 -14.24 10.07 10.50
C GLN A 390 -14.89 8.78 9.99
N LEU A 391 -15.18 8.67 8.69
CA LEU A 391 -15.61 7.40 8.08
C LEU A 391 -14.46 6.38 8.17
N GLY A 392 -13.24 6.80 7.84
CA GLY A 392 -12.02 6.00 7.97
C GLY A 392 -11.90 5.36 9.36
N ARG A 393 -12.17 6.12 10.45
CA ARG A 393 -12.18 5.58 11.83
C ARG A 393 -13.13 4.39 12.00
N VAL A 394 -14.33 4.50 11.42
CA VAL A 394 -15.33 3.43 11.48
C VAL A 394 -14.90 2.24 10.63
N VAL A 395 -14.35 2.49 9.44
CA VAL A 395 -13.84 1.43 8.54
C VAL A 395 -12.74 0.63 9.22
N VAL A 396 -11.71 1.29 9.76
CA VAL A 396 -10.59 0.59 10.42
C VAL A 396 -11.01 -0.18 11.66
N THR A 397 -11.96 0.37 12.42
CA THR A 397 -12.51 -0.32 13.60
C THR A 397 -13.31 -1.57 13.20
N LYS A 398 -14.05 -1.52 12.08
CA LYS A 398 -14.81 -2.66 11.56
C LYS A 398 -13.92 -3.71 10.90
N ALA A 399 -12.85 -3.29 10.23
CA ALA A 399 -11.94 -4.16 9.51
C ALA A 399 -10.91 -4.85 10.42
N MET A 400 -10.80 -4.44 11.69
CA MET A 400 -9.92 -5.09 12.66
C MET A 400 -10.39 -6.51 12.96
N LEU A 401 -9.65 -7.50 12.48
CA LEU A 401 -9.94 -8.91 12.77
C LEU A 401 -9.47 -9.29 14.18
N PRO A 402 -10.13 -10.26 14.84
CA PRO A 402 -9.62 -10.83 16.08
C PRO A 402 -8.21 -11.41 15.89
N GLU A 403 -7.33 -11.17 16.87
CA GLU A 403 -5.94 -11.66 16.81
C GLU A 403 -5.84 -13.19 16.68
N ALA A 404 -6.83 -13.93 17.20
CA ALA A 404 -6.88 -15.39 17.09
C ALA A 404 -6.94 -15.86 15.63
N VAL A 405 -7.74 -15.18 14.79
CA VAL A 405 -7.91 -15.52 13.37
C VAL A 405 -6.59 -15.33 12.61
N ILE A 406 -5.89 -14.22 12.87
CA ILE A 406 -4.60 -13.93 12.22
C ILE A 406 -3.52 -14.91 12.71
N ARG A 407 -3.53 -15.23 14.00
CA ARG A 407 -2.59 -16.19 14.59
C ARG A 407 -2.79 -17.60 14.05
N GLU A 408 -4.02 -18.01 13.79
CA GLU A 408 -4.33 -19.30 13.17
C GLU A 408 -3.68 -19.41 11.78
N GLU A 409 -3.83 -18.40 10.93
CA GLU A 409 -3.19 -18.39 9.60
C GLU A 409 -1.67 -18.41 9.68
N ILE A 410 -1.08 -17.65 10.60
CA ILE A 410 0.39 -17.64 10.77
C ILE A 410 0.89 -18.98 11.30
N ASN A 411 0.18 -19.59 12.26
CA ASN A 411 0.53 -20.91 12.78
C ASN A 411 0.43 -21.99 11.71
N PHE A 412 -0.59 -21.91 10.85
CA PHE A 412 -0.72 -22.78 9.69
C PHE A 412 0.50 -22.65 8.76
N TYR A 413 0.88 -21.42 8.41
CA TYR A 413 2.08 -21.18 7.58
C TYR A 413 3.37 -21.70 8.23
N ILE A 414 3.55 -21.49 9.54
CA ILE A 414 4.68 -22.06 10.28
C ILE A 414 4.66 -23.59 10.27
N GLY A 415 3.46 -24.20 10.33
CA GLY A 415 3.29 -25.65 10.19
C GLY A 415 3.78 -26.14 8.84
N LEU A 416 3.41 -25.46 7.74
CA LEU A 416 3.90 -25.78 6.40
C LEU A 416 5.42 -25.68 6.30
N LEU A 417 6.02 -24.62 6.84
CA LEU A 417 7.48 -24.44 6.85
C LEU A 417 8.23 -25.54 7.61
N ARG A 418 7.57 -26.25 8.52
CA ARG A 418 8.18 -27.36 9.28
C ARG A 418 7.95 -28.71 8.61
N GLN A 419 6.95 -28.81 7.75
CA GLN A 419 6.58 -30.04 7.07
C GLN A 419 7.47 -30.28 5.84
N TYR A 420 7.80 -29.22 5.12
CA TYR A 420 8.73 -29.21 3.98
C TYR A 420 10.11 -28.76 4.44
#